data_AF-A0A968U1H9-F1
#
_entry.id   AF-A0A968U1H9-F1
#
_cell.length_a   1.000
_cell.length_b   1.000
_cell.length_c   1.000
_cell.angle_alpha   90.00
_cell.angle_beta   90.00
_cell.angle_gamma   90.00
#
_symmetry.space_group_name_H-M   'P 1'
#
loop_
_entity.id
_entity.type
_entity.pdbx_description
1 polymer ?
#
loop_
_entity_poly.entity_id
_entity_poly.type
_entity_poly.pdbx_seq_one_letter_code
_entity_poly.pdbx_strand_id
1 'polypeptide(L)' 'MLQAIEGIYKNGAIELAEVPQGISESRVIVTFLSGQPTPPARALMHFGMFSGANQATEEDFQVAEFRGDAEDGLDWT' A
#
# COMPACT_ATOMS: atom_id res chain seq x y z
N MET A 1 24.44 -32.04 -4.09
CA MET A 1 23.09 -31.52 -4.42
C MET A 1 23.09 -30.06 -4.01
N LEU A 2 22.62 -29.14 -4.86
CA LEU A 2 22.53 -27.71 -4.52
C LEU A 2 21.25 -27.48 -3.72
N GLN A 3 21.34 -26.78 -2.60
CA GLN A 3 20.19 -26.29 -1.83
C GLN A 3 20.18 -24.77 -1.90
N ALA A 4 18.99 -24.19 -2.07
CA ALA A 4 18.78 -22.76 -2.04
C ALA A 4 17.88 -22.42 -0.85
N ILE A 5 18.32 -21.49 -0.02
CA ILE A 5 17.60 -21.02 1.16
C ILE A 5 17.53 -19.51 1.07
N GLU A 6 16.34 -18.96 1.29
CA GLU A 6 16.17 -17.51 1.36
C GLU A 6 16.78 -16.94 2.64
N GLY A 7 17.22 -15.70 2.58
CA GLY A 7 17.78 -15.00 3.71
C GLY A 7 17.75 -13.50 3.52
N ILE A 8 17.95 -12.78 4.60
CA ILE A 8 17.99 -11.32 4.62
C ILE A 8 19.44 -10.89 4.76
N TYR A 9 19.92 -10.10 3.80
CA TYR A 9 21.21 -9.43 3.91
C TYR A 9 21.07 -8.09 4.64
N LYS A 10 21.84 -7.90 5.72
CA LYS A 10 21.86 -6.66 6.50
C LYS A 10 23.27 -6.41 7.02
N ASN A 11 23.84 -5.24 6.69
CA ASN A 11 25.14 -4.78 7.21
C ASN A 11 26.30 -5.77 7.04
N GLY A 12 26.37 -6.47 5.90
CA GLY A 12 27.45 -7.44 5.64
C GLY A 12 27.20 -8.84 6.19
N ALA A 13 26.09 -9.06 6.92
CA ALA A 13 25.66 -10.36 7.41
C ALA A 13 24.44 -10.87 6.64
N ILE A 14 24.34 -12.19 6.49
CA ILE A 14 23.16 -12.87 5.94
C ILE A 14 22.51 -13.67 7.07
N GLU A 15 21.26 -13.36 7.37
CA GLU A 15 20.42 -14.16 8.26
C GLU A 15 19.60 -15.11 7.39
N LEU A 16 19.84 -16.42 7.52
CA LEU A 16 19.08 -17.44 6.79
C LEU A 16 17.68 -17.56 7.40
N ALA A 17 16.65 -17.69 6.55
CA ALA A 17 15.30 -17.96 6.99
C ALA A 17 15.16 -19.35 7.63
N GLU A 18 16.01 -20.29 7.19
CA GLU A 18 16.00 -21.69 7.64
C GLU A 18 17.41 -22.21 7.85
N VAL A 19 17.58 -23.14 8.80
CA VAL A 19 18.85 -23.83 9.04
C VAL A 19 18.93 -25.06 8.12
N PRO A 20 19.92 -25.15 7.21
CA PRO A 20 20.09 -26.32 6.37
C PRO A 20 20.39 -27.56 7.22
N GLN A 21 19.62 -28.62 7.04
CA GLN A 21 19.84 -29.89 7.74
C GLN A 21 20.97 -30.69 7.09
N GLY A 22 21.85 -31.25 7.92
CA GLY A 22 22.92 -32.15 7.46
C GLY A 22 24.10 -31.46 6.77
N ILE A 23 24.24 -30.14 6.90
CA ILE A 23 25.38 -29.37 6.38
C ILE A 23 26.14 -28.77 7.56
N SER A 24 27.35 -29.26 7.82
CA SER A 24 28.25 -28.68 8.84
C SER A 24 29.15 -27.60 8.26
N GLU A 25 29.64 -27.78 7.04
CA GLU A 25 30.49 -26.83 6.31
C GLU A 25 30.30 -26.99 4.81
N SER A 26 30.19 -25.89 4.07
CA SER A 26 30.11 -25.92 2.61
C SER A 26 30.46 -24.57 1.98
N ARG A 27 30.81 -24.58 0.69
CA ARG A 27 30.98 -23.36 -0.10
C ARG A 27 29.61 -22.81 -0.50
N VAL A 28 29.43 -21.50 -0.35
CA VAL A 28 28.17 -20.79 -0.66
C VAL A 28 28.35 -19.82 -1.82
N ILE A 29 27.28 -19.66 -2.60
CA ILE A 29 27.15 -18.63 -3.64
C ILE A 29 26.01 -17.71 -3.21
N VAL A 30 26.28 -16.41 -3.13
CA VAL A 30 25.30 -15.39 -2.73
C VAL A 30 24.84 -14.64 -3.97
N THR A 31 23.53 -14.52 -4.16
CA THR A 31 22.92 -13.72 -5.23
C THR A 31 21.94 -12.74 -4.61
N PHE A 32 22.10 -11.45 -4.91
CA PHE A 32 21.24 -10.40 -4.39
C PHE A 32 20.07 -10.17 -5.33
N LEU A 33 18.85 -10.32 -4.80
CA LEU A 33 17.64 -9.91 -5.50
C LEU A 33 17.53 -8.39 -5.40
N SER A 34 17.70 -7.68 -6.50
CA SER A 34 17.40 -6.25 -6.55
C SER A 34 15.89 -6.10 -6.43
N GLY A 35 15.42 -5.56 -5.31
CA GLY A 35 14.04 -5.12 -5.19
C GLY A 35 13.80 -4.09 -6.28
N GLN A 36 12.98 -4.42 -7.28
CA GLN A 36 12.31 -3.37 -8.06
C GLN A 36 11.60 -2.50 -7.01
N PRO A 37 11.84 -1.18 -6.96
CA PRO A 37 11.07 -0.33 -6.07
C PRO A 37 9.61 -0.57 -6.41
N THR A 38 8.86 -1.16 -5.48
CA THR A 38 7.42 -1.30 -5.65
C THR A 38 6.92 0.12 -5.87
N PRO A 39 6.39 0.46 -7.06
CA PRO A 39 5.86 1.80 -7.25
C PRO A 39 4.87 2.04 -6.11
N PRO A 40 4.93 3.20 -5.44
CA PRO A 40 4.05 3.46 -4.31
C PRO A 40 2.64 3.11 -4.76
N ALA A 41 1.97 2.26 -3.99
CA ALA A 41 0.60 1.88 -4.29
C ALA A 41 -0.15 3.20 -4.49
N ARG A 42 -0.57 3.48 -5.74
CA ARG A 42 -1.43 4.62 -6.01
C ARG A 42 -2.62 4.38 -5.11
N ALA A 43 -2.76 5.16 -4.04
CA ALA A 43 -3.94 5.14 -3.21
C ALA A 43 -5.09 5.47 -4.16
N LEU A 44 -5.80 4.43 -4.60
CA LEU A 44 -6.78 4.60 -5.66
C LEU A 44 -7.94 5.46 -5.17
N MET A 45 -8.23 5.44 -3.86
CA MET A 45 -9.25 6.28 -3.23
C MET A 45 -8.92 6.50 -1.75
N HIS A 46 -9.14 7.73 -1.31
CA HIS A 46 -9.21 8.18 0.07
C HIS A 46 -10.55 8.92 0.21
N PHE A 47 -11.27 8.66 1.30
CA PHE A 47 -12.63 9.15 1.53
C PHE A 47 -12.66 10.68 1.31
N GLY A 48 -13.45 11.14 0.33
CA GLY A 48 -13.59 12.57 0.00
C GLY A 48 -12.62 13.16 -1.02
N MET A 49 -11.78 12.37 -1.71
CA MET A 49 -10.86 12.90 -2.73
C MET A 49 -11.21 12.41 -4.15
N PHE A 50 -11.67 13.34 -4.98
CA PHE A 50 -11.76 13.18 -6.43
C PHE A 50 -10.36 12.97 -7.04
N SER A 51 -10.27 12.19 -8.12
CA SER A 51 -9.01 12.03 -8.86
C SER A 51 -8.67 13.32 -9.59
N GLY A 52 -7.64 14.04 -9.16
CA GLY A 52 -7.19 15.27 -9.82
C GLY A 52 -6.52 16.26 -8.86
N ALA A 53 -6.13 17.43 -9.38
CA ALA A 53 -5.53 18.52 -8.59
C ALA A 53 -6.57 19.48 -7.98
N ASN A 54 -7.84 19.34 -8.35
CA ASN A 54 -8.90 20.24 -7.91
C ASN A 54 -9.60 19.64 -6.70
N GLN A 55 -9.55 20.35 -5.57
CA GLN A 55 -10.43 20.10 -4.43
C GLN A 55 -11.79 20.75 -4.69
N ALA A 56 -12.85 20.09 -4.24
CA ALA A 56 -14.17 20.70 -4.21
C ALA A 56 -14.16 21.90 -3.25
N THR A 57 -14.71 23.02 -3.67
CA THR A 57 -14.92 24.19 -2.82
C THR A 57 -16.36 24.21 -2.30
N GLU A 58 -16.66 25.06 -1.31
CA GLU A 58 -18.01 25.14 -0.72
C GLU A 58 -19.08 25.43 -1.79
N GLU A 59 -18.72 26.17 -2.83
CA GLU A 59 -19.58 26.49 -3.97
C GLU A 59 -20.04 25.25 -4.74
N ASP A 60 -19.21 24.20 -4.82
CA ASP A 60 -19.56 22.95 -5.51
C ASP A 60 -20.68 22.18 -4.79
N PHE A 61 -20.84 22.40 -3.48
CA PHE A 61 -21.87 21.74 -2.66
C PHE A 61 -23.19 22.50 -2.64
N GLN A 62 -23.23 23.77 -3.06
CA GLN A 62 -24.46 24.58 -3.08
C GLN A 62 -25.55 23.99 -4.00
N VAL A 63 -25.15 23.34 -5.10
CA VAL A 63 -26.10 22.70 -6.03
C VAL A 63 -26.73 21.45 -5.42
N ALA A 64 -26.02 20.78 -4.51
CA ALA A 64 -26.50 19.60 -3.79
C ALA A 64 -27.18 19.95 -2.45
N GLU A 65 -27.27 21.25 -2.11
CA GLU A 65 -27.95 21.70 -0.90
C GLU A 65 -29.42 21.26 -0.97
N PHE A 66 -29.77 20.33 -0.10
CA PHE A 66 -31.15 19.89 0.03
C PHE A 66 -31.96 21.04 0.62
N ARG A 67 -32.73 21.69 -0.24
CA ARG A 67 -33.79 22.61 0.16
C ARG A 67 -35.06 21.80 0.17
N GLY A 68 -35.44 21.33 1.36
CA GLY A 68 -36.70 20.62 1.56
C GLY A 68 -37.85 21.38 0.92
N ASP A 69 -38.78 20.65 0.31
CA ASP A 69 -39.96 21.27 -0.28
C ASP A 69 -40.83 21.82 0.85
N ALA A 70 -41.11 23.12 0.83
CA ALA A 70 -41.98 23.73 1.83
C ALA A 70 -43.43 23.20 1.76
N GLU A 71 -43.80 22.53 0.67
CA GLU A 71 -45.14 21.98 0.46
C GLU A 71 -45.35 20.57 1.04
N ASP A 72 -44.34 19.90 1.59
CA ASP A 72 -44.53 18.56 2.17
C ASP A 72 -45.22 18.59 3.55
N GLY A 73 -45.39 19.78 4.14
CA GLY A 73 -46.10 19.99 5.40
C GLY A 73 -45.42 19.32 6.60
N LEU A 74 -44.16 18.92 6.44
CA LEU A 74 -43.38 18.24 7.47
C LEU A 74 -42.30 19.19 7.98
N ASP A 75 -42.30 19.42 9.30
CA ASP A 75 -41.30 20.24 9.94
C ASP A 75 -40.02 19.42 10.11
N TRP A 76 -39.05 19.64 9.21
CA TRP A 76 -37.73 19.00 9.23
C TRP A 76 -36.66 19.90 9.89
N THR A 77 -37.07 20.86 10.73
CA THR A 77 -36.13 21.63 11.57
C THR A 77 -35.49 20.81 12.69
#